data_AF-A0A378X5S1-F1
#
_entry.id   AF-A0A378X5S1-F1
#
_cell.length_a   1.000
_cell.length_b   1.000
_cell.length_c   1.000
_cell.angle_alpha   90.00
_cell.angle_beta   90.00
_cell.angle_gamma   90.00
#
_symmetry.space_group_name_H-M   'P 1'
#
loop_
_entity.id
_entity.type
_entity.pdbx_description
1 polymer ?
#
loop_
_entity_poly.entity_id
_entity_poly.type
_entity_poly.pdbx_seq_one_letter_code
_entity_poly.pdbx_strand_id
1 'polypeptide(L)' 'MDANGDGRADPDSIDDASLTAARYLCASGGDLRTPEGWQKAVLTYNQSTTYMATVRTKAAAYSVGRRA' A
#
# COMPACT_ATOMS: atom_id res chain seq x y z
N MET A 1 1.66 -2.93 12.83
CA MET A 1 0.77 -3.98 13.37
C MET A 1 1.59 -5.24 13.37
N ASP A 2 1.54 -6.02 14.44
CA ASP A 2 2.21 -7.32 14.51
C ASP A 2 1.46 -8.30 13.61
N ALA A 3 2.05 -8.60 12.45
CA ALA A 3 1.48 -9.47 11.43
C ALA A 3 2.11 -10.86 11.46
N ASN A 4 3.35 -10.97 11.92
CA ASN A 4 4.09 -12.24 12.03
C ASN A 4 3.82 -12.98 13.35
N GLY A 5 3.18 -12.32 14.33
CA GLY A 5 2.75 -12.89 15.61
C GLY A 5 3.87 -12.99 16.65
N ASP A 6 4.94 -12.21 16.53
CA ASP A 6 6.10 -12.29 17.42
C ASP A 6 5.95 -11.46 18.71
N GLY A 7 4.83 -10.76 18.86
CA GLY A 7 4.50 -9.91 20.00
C GLY A 7 5.08 -8.50 19.91
N ARG A 8 5.71 -8.12 18.79
CA ARG A 8 6.24 -6.78 18.55
C ARG A 8 5.72 -6.25 17.22
N ALA A 9 5.29 -5.00 17.23
CA ALA A 9 5.05 -4.29 15.98
C ALA A 9 6.38 -3.69 15.50
N ASP A 10 6.95 -4.24 14.43
CA ASP A 10 8.23 -3.82 13.87
C ASP A 10 8.06 -3.25 12.45
N PRO A 11 8.30 -1.95 12.21
CA PRO A 11 8.21 -1.37 10.87
C PRO A 11 9.26 -1.92 9.89
N ASP A 12 10.36 -2.52 10.39
CA ASP A 12 11.39 -3.14 9.56
C ASP A 12 11.06 -4.61 9.20
N SER A 13 10.03 -5.19 9.84
CA SER A 13 9.44 -6.47 9.44
C SER A 13 8.55 -6.28 8.21
N ILE A 14 8.82 -7.04 7.15
CA ILE A 14 8.07 -6.94 5.88
C ILE A 14 6.59 -7.29 6.06
N ASP A 15 6.27 -8.25 6.94
CA ASP A 15 4.90 -8.70 7.19
C ASP A 15 4.10 -7.59 7.91
N ASP A 16 4.71 -7.02 8.96
CA ASP A 16 4.13 -5.95 9.76
C ASP A 16 3.93 -4.67 8.95
N ALA A 17 4.94 -4.31 8.17
CA ALA A 17 4.89 -3.17 7.26
C ALA A 17 3.78 -3.35 6.22
N SER A 18 3.68 -4.54 5.61
CA SER A 18 2.67 -4.85 4.60
C SER A 18 1.25 -4.77 5.17
N LEU A 19 0.99 -5.37 6.34
CA LEU A 19 -0.31 -5.31 6.99
C LEU A 19 -0.70 -3.89 7.39
N THR A 20 0.27 -3.13 7.91
CA THR A 20 0.05 -1.75 8.32
C THR A 20 -0.28 -0.87 7.11
N ALA A 21 0.46 -1.01 6.01
CA ALA A 21 0.19 -0.29 4.77
C ALA A 21 -1.19 -0.64 4.19
N ALA A 22 -1.56 -1.92 4.16
CA ALA A 22 -2.87 -2.35 3.67
C ALA A 22 -4.01 -1.72 4.48
N ARG A 23 -3.92 -1.74 5.81
CA ARG A 23 -4.93 -1.11 6.68
C ARG A 23 -5.01 0.40 6.49
N TYR A 24 -3.86 1.07 6.36
CA TYR A 24 -3.81 2.51 6.12
C TYR A 24 -4.49 2.89 4.79
N LEU A 25 -4.23 2.13 3.72
CA LEU A 25 -4.84 2.37 2.41
C LEU A 25 -6.35 2.10 2.43
N CYS A 26 -6.80 1.03 3.09
CA CYS A 26 -8.24 0.77 3.23
C CYS A 26 -8.96 1.89 3.99
N ALA A 27 -8.36 2.40 5.07
CA ALA A 27 -8.93 3.48 5.86
C ALA A 27 -9.00 4.81 5.11
N SER A 28 -8.04 5.11 4.24
CA SER A 28 -7.97 6.38 3.49
C SER A 28 -8.74 6.35 2.17
N GLY A 29 -8.72 5.22 1.46
CA GLY A 29 -9.32 5.06 0.13
C GLY A 29 -10.78 4.62 0.11
N GLY A 30 -11.25 3.90 1.14
CA GLY A 30 -12.55 3.20 1.06
C GLY A 30 -12.46 1.97 0.16
N ASP A 31 -13.21 1.94 -0.95
CA ASP A 31 -13.17 0.80 -1.88
C ASP A 31 -11.94 0.88 -2.81
N LEU A 32 -10.87 0.18 -2.44
CA LEU A 32 -9.63 0.08 -3.21
C LEU A 32 -9.76 -0.70 -4.52
N ARG A 33 -10.91 -1.33 -4.80
CA ARG A 33 -11.19 -1.97 -6.09
C ARG A 33 -11.60 -0.95 -7.16
N THR A 34 -11.92 0.27 -6.75
CA THR A 34 -12.25 1.38 -7.66
C THR A 34 -11.01 2.22 -7.97
N PRO A 35 -10.89 2.76 -9.20
CA PRO A 35 -9.81 3.71 -9.53
C PRO A 35 -9.76 4.91 -8.59
N GLU A 36 -10.92 5.43 -8.17
CA GLU A 36 -11.05 6.62 -7.34
C GLU A 36 -10.58 6.33 -5.91
N GLY A 37 -11.04 5.22 -5.32
CA GLY A 37 -10.63 4.81 -3.98
C GLY A 37 -9.13 4.51 -3.90
N TRP A 38 -8.57 3.86 -4.92
CA TRP A 38 -7.14 3.58 -4.99
C TRP A 38 -6.29 4.86 -5.09
N GLN A 39 -6.66 5.79 -5.97
CA GLN A 39 -5.96 7.07 -6.12
C GLN A 39 -6.02 7.89 -4.83
N LYS A 40 -7.20 7.98 -4.21
CA LYS A 40 -7.40 8.68 -2.94
C LYS A 40 -6.50 8.10 -1.84
N ALA A 41 -6.41 6.78 -1.74
CA ALA A 41 -5.58 6.12 -0.74
C ALA A 41 -4.10 6.51 -0.86
N VAL A 42 -3.55 6.41 -2.08
CA VAL A 42 -2.14 6.70 -2.33
C VAL A 42 -1.83 8.19 -2.17
N LEU A 43 -2.72 9.07 -2.60
CA LEU A 43 -2.56 10.52 -2.44
C LEU A 43 -2.65 10.98 -0.98
N THR A 44 -3.30 10.19 -0.11
CA THR A 44 -3.32 10.46 1.34
C THR A 44 -1.93 10.21 1.96
N TYR A 45 -1.20 9.22 1.44
CA TYR A 45 0.18 8.96 1.85
C TYR A 45 1.13 10.07 1.37
N ASN A 46 0.98 10.48 0.11
CA ASN A 46 1.75 11.57 -0.47
C ASN A 46 0.94 12.25 -1.58
N GLN A 47 0.68 13.55 -1.43
CA GLN A 47 -0.11 14.37 -2.36
C GLN A 47 0.65 14.71 -3.66
N SER A 48 1.17 13.70 -4.34
CA SER A 48 1.92 13.81 -5.60
C SER A 48 1.39 12.82 -6.63
N THR A 49 0.94 13.34 -7.76
CA THR A 49 0.45 12.53 -8.88
C THR A 49 1.57 11.70 -9.53
N THR A 50 2.81 12.21 -9.53
CA THR A 50 4.00 11.48 -9.98
C THR A 50 4.30 10.29 -9.07
N TYR A 51 4.23 10.49 -7.75
CA TYR A 51 4.39 9.41 -6.78
C TYR A 51 3.31 8.34 -6.97
N MET A 52 2.04 8.76 -7.09
CA MET A 52 0.91 7.86 -7.34
C MET A 52 1.10 7.02 -8.61
N ALA A 53 1.49 7.66 -9.73
CA ALA A 53 1.75 6.96 -10.98
C ALA A 53 2.87 5.92 -10.84
N THR A 54 3.93 6.26 -10.10
CA THR A 54 5.06 5.36 -9.83
C THR A 54 4.62 4.15 -9.02
N VAL A 55 3.87 4.36 -7.92
CA VAL A 55 3.33 3.26 -7.09
C VAL A 55 2.43 2.36 -7.92
N ARG A 56 1.57 2.94 -8.76
CA ARG A 56 0.66 2.18 -9.63
C ARG A 56 1.42 1.29 -10.61
N THR A 57 2.43 1.82 -11.28
CA THR A 57 3.27 1.05 -12.21
C THR A 57 3.98 -0.10 -11.50
N LYS A 58 4.52 0.15 -10.30
CA LYS A 58 5.17 -0.90 -9.50
C LYS A 58 4.19 -1.98 -9.07
N ALA A 59 3.00 -1.61 -8.57
CA ALA A 59 1.96 -2.57 -8.18
C ALA A 59 1.51 -3.44 -9.36
N ALA A 60 1.32 -2.85 -10.54
CA ALA A 60 0.94 -3.58 -11.75
C ALA A 60 2.05 -4.52 -12.25
N ALA A 61 3.33 -4.15 -12.10
CA ALA A 61 4.42 -5.04 -12.44
C ALA A 61 4.51 -6.23 -11.47
N TYR A 62 4.37 -5.99 -10.16
CA TYR A 62 4.36 -7.05 -9.14
C TYR A 62 3.21 -8.05 -9.32
N SER A 63 2.02 -7.60 -9.74
CA SER A 63 0.86 -8.50 -9.91
C SER A 63 1.04 -9.54 -11.02
N VAL A 64 1.94 -9.28 -11.96
CA VAL A 64 2.30 -10.19 -13.06
C VAL A 64 3.70 -10.80 -12.89
N GLY A 65 4.32 -10.65 -11.72
CA GLY A 65 5.64 -11.20 -11.42
C GLY A 65 6.79 -10.55 -12.19
N ARG A 66 6.61 -9.34 -12.72
CA ARG A 66 7.66 -8.58 -13.42
C ARG A 66 8.35 -7.62 -12.46
N ARG A 67 9.67 -7.46 -12.62
CA ARG A 67 10.36 -6.33 -11.98
C ARG A 67 9.87 -5.03 -12.61
N ALA A 68 9.53 -4.08 -11.73
CA ALA A 68 8.98 -2.78 -12.05
C ALA A 68 10.02 -1.76 -12.49
#